data_AF-A0A670IS75-F1
#
_entry.id   AF-A0A670IS75-F1
#
_cell.length_a   1.000
_cell.length_b   1.000
_cell.length_c   1.000
_cell.angle_alpha   90.00
_cell.angle_beta   90.00
_cell.angle_gamma   90.00
#
_symmetry.space_group_name_H-M   'P 1'
#
loop_
_entity.id
_entity.type
_entity.pdbx_description
1 polymer ?
#
loop_
_entity_poly.entity_id
_entity_poly.type
_entity_poly.pdbx_seq_one_letter_code
_entity_poly.pdbx_strand_id
1 'polypeptide(L)'
;MAGQRGGEPANYVSRLSAWADEHLTLVRNISTGMAIAGVILLAKSVKLTTKFTTAMEIPVEFIEKNVKLRGRLHRISERGLEIEHVPITLPIISSLQRRWNSDGLLLIRLAGVELTPDGTVWLKEEVKPPQMMWFQLLERKDSALDCLVVVSKGRFSSICLNEEILRRGLGKTVRIDGLAHESRIYWKLHKRLLRAELKAVRKNKGIWKEETLIEKLKERIRNNRYMQKLKQFATWLSIRL
;
A
#
# COMPACT_ATOMS: atom_id res chain seq x y z
N MET A 1 -36.39 -48.03 -61.31
CA MET A 1 -35.72 -47.77 -60.02
C MET A 1 -34.27 -47.43 -60.27
N ALA A 2 -33.89 -46.16 -60.14
CA ALA A 2 -32.56 -45.69 -59.75
C ALA A 2 -32.49 -44.18 -59.97
N GLY A 3 -31.92 -43.45 -59.01
CA GLY A 3 -31.46 -42.08 -59.25
C GLY A 3 -32.10 -41.01 -58.38
N GLN A 4 -31.96 -41.10 -57.06
CA GLN A 4 -32.04 -39.91 -56.21
C GLN A 4 -31.27 -40.14 -54.91
N ARG A 5 -29.96 -39.96 -54.94
CA ARG A 5 -29.14 -39.68 -53.75
C ARG A 5 -27.92 -38.86 -54.15
N GLY A 6 -27.73 -37.72 -53.49
CA GLY A 6 -26.46 -37.00 -53.49
C GLY A 6 -26.53 -35.54 -53.91
N GLY A 7 -27.43 -34.76 -53.33
CA GLY A 7 -27.65 -33.37 -53.73
C GLY A 7 -27.57 -32.34 -52.62
N GLU A 8 -26.79 -32.50 -51.54
CA GLU A 8 -26.81 -31.49 -50.46
C GLU A 8 -25.50 -31.06 -49.75
N PRO A 9 -24.32 -31.71 -49.80
CA PRO A 9 -23.14 -31.13 -49.14
C PRO A 9 -22.43 -30.04 -49.99
N ALA A 10 -22.44 -30.17 -51.32
CA ALA A 10 -21.66 -29.30 -52.20
C ALA A 10 -22.24 -27.89 -52.34
N ASN A 11 -23.57 -27.73 -52.30
CA ASN A 11 -24.25 -26.44 -52.44
C ASN A 11 -24.13 -25.57 -51.19
N TYR A 12 -24.09 -26.16 -49.99
CA TYR A 12 -23.90 -25.39 -48.75
C TYR A 12 -22.45 -24.97 -48.58
N VAL A 13 -21.49 -25.87 -48.87
CA VAL A 13 -20.06 -25.55 -48.78
C VAL A 13 -19.67 -24.49 -49.81
N SER A 14 -20.21 -24.54 -51.03
CA SER A 14 -19.95 -23.52 -52.06
C SER A 14 -20.61 -22.17 -51.76
N ARG A 15 -21.79 -22.16 -51.12
CA ARG A 15 -22.42 -20.91 -50.65
C ARG A 15 -21.67 -20.30 -49.47
N LEU A 16 -21.17 -21.13 -48.56
CA LEU A 16 -20.31 -20.69 -47.46
C LEU A 16 -18.95 -20.21 -47.96
N SER A 17 -18.35 -20.87 -48.95
CA SER A 17 -17.09 -20.42 -49.54
C SER A 17 -17.27 -19.12 -50.32
N ALA A 18 -18.35 -18.97 -51.11
CA ALA A 18 -18.65 -17.73 -51.80
C ALA A 18 -18.96 -16.58 -50.83
N TRP A 19 -19.74 -16.84 -49.77
CA TRP A 19 -20.00 -15.84 -48.73
C TRP A 19 -18.72 -15.47 -47.97
N ALA A 20 -17.87 -16.45 -47.65
CA ALA A 20 -16.58 -16.20 -46.99
C ALA A 20 -15.62 -15.41 -47.89
N ASP A 21 -15.56 -15.71 -49.19
CA ASP A 21 -14.74 -14.99 -50.16
C ASP A 21 -15.24 -13.55 -50.37
N GLU A 22 -16.55 -13.33 -50.36
CA GLU A 22 -17.17 -12.01 -50.47
C GLU A 22 -16.99 -11.18 -49.19
N HIS A 23 -16.99 -11.82 -48.01
CA HIS A 23 -16.86 -11.15 -46.71
C HIS A 23 -15.45 -11.21 -46.12
N LEU A 24 -14.47 -11.79 -46.83
CA LEU A 24 -13.09 -11.95 -46.35
C LEU A 24 -12.43 -10.60 -46.03
N THR A 25 -12.72 -9.57 -46.82
CA THR A 25 -12.25 -8.19 -46.58
C THR A 25 -12.87 -7.59 -45.33
N LEU A 26 -14.16 -7.84 -45.08
CA LEU A 26 -14.89 -7.35 -43.92
C LEU A 26 -14.45 -8.08 -42.64
N VAL A 27 -14.30 -9.40 -42.68
CA VAL A 27 -13.76 -10.22 -41.59
C VAL A 27 -12.31 -9.81 -41.29
N ARG A 28 -11.49 -9.56 -42.31
CA ARG A 28 -10.10 -9.11 -42.14
C ARG A 28 -10.02 -7.73 -41.49
N ASN A 29 -10.91 -6.80 -41.86
CA ASN A 29 -10.97 -5.47 -41.27
C ASN A 29 -11.47 -5.51 -39.82
N ILE A 30 -12.48 -6.34 -39.50
CA ILE A 30 -12.96 -6.53 -38.12
C ILE A 30 -11.88 -7.19 -37.25
N SER A 31 -11.22 -8.23 -37.77
CA SER A 31 -10.12 -8.91 -37.09
C SER A 31 -8.96 -7.96 -36.81
N THR A 32 -8.58 -7.15 -37.81
CA THR A 32 -7.53 -6.13 -37.67
C THR A 32 -7.94 -5.05 -36.66
N GLY A 33 -9.20 -4.60 -36.69
CA GLY A 33 -9.75 -3.66 -35.71
C GLY A 33 -9.71 -4.21 -34.29
N MET A 34 -10.11 -5.48 -34.09
CA MET A 34 -9.99 -6.16 -32.79
C MET A 34 -8.54 -6.33 -32.34
N ALA A 35 -7.62 -6.66 -33.26
CA ALA A 35 -6.20 -6.79 -32.95
C ALA A 35 -5.61 -5.45 -32.48
N ILE A 36 -5.91 -4.34 -33.19
CA ILE A 36 -5.47 -3.00 -32.80
C ILE A 36 -6.08 -2.60 -31.44
N ALA A 37 -7.38 -2.84 -31.24
CA ALA A 37 -8.04 -2.58 -29.95
C ALA A 37 -7.39 -3.40 -28.82
N GLY A 38 -7.08 -4.67 -29.06
CA GLY A 38 -6.35 -5.53 -28.14
C GLY A 38 -4.97 -4.97 -27.79
N VAL A 39 -4.20 -4.51 -28.78
CA VAL A 39 -2.88 -3.89 -28.57
C VAL A 39 -3.01 -2.60 -27.74
N ILE A 40 -4.02 -1.76 -27.99
CA ILE A 40 -4.26 -0.53 -27.21
C ILE A 40 -4.61 -0.85 -25.75
N LEU A 41 -5.46 -1.86 -25.52
CA LEU A 41 -5.81 -2.33 -24.17
C LEU A 41 -4.57 -2.86 -23.43
N LEU A 42 -3.71 -3.61 -24.13
CA LEU A 42 -2.44 -4.07 -23.58
C LEU A 42 -1.48 -2.91 -23.31
N ALA A 43 -1.34 -1.94 -24.21
CA ALA A 43 -0.49 -0.77 -23.97
C ALA A 43 -0.94 0.03 -22.74
N LYS A 44 -2.25 0.18 -22.52
CA LYS A 44 -2.80 0.76 -21.29
C LYS A 44 -2.48 -0.05 -20.05
N SER A 45 -2.47 -1.39 -20.13
CA SER A 45 -2.04 -2.23 -19.01
C SER A 45 -0.53 -2.19 -18.77
N VAL A 46 0.28 -1.93 -19.81
CA VAL A 46 1.73 -1.73 -19.65
C VAL A 46 2.06 -0.47 -18.85
N LYS A 47 1.24 0.59 -18.92
CA LYS A 47 1.38 1.74 -18.00
C LYS A 47 1.18 1.37 -16.52
N LEU A 48 0.54 0.23 -16.21
CA LEU A 48 0.46 -0.31 -14.84
C LEU A 48 1.73 -1.11 -14.47
N THR A 49 2.56 -1.47 -15.44
CA THR A 49 3.78 -2.27 -15.26
C THR A 49 5.07 -1.48 -15.48
N THR A 50 4.97 -0.15 -15.64
CA THR A 50 6.13 0.75 -15.63
C THR A 50 6.63 0.97 -14.21
N LYS A 51 7.96 1.09 -14.05
CA LYS A 51 8.57 1.41 -12.78
C LYS A 51 8.49 2.92 -12.53
N PHE A 52 7.71 3.35 -11.55
CA PHE A 52 7.69 4.75 -11.14
C PHE A 52 8.92 5.07 -10.29
N THR A 53 9.69 6.05 -10.75
CA THR A 53 10.91 6.50 -10.08
C THR A 53 10.67 7.71 -9.19
N THR A 54 9.70 8.56 -9.58
CA THR A 54 9.37 9.82 -8.92
C THR A 54 7.86 9.92 -8.72
N ALA A 55 7.41 10.57 -7.64
CA ALA A 55 5.99 10.78 -7.36
C ALA A 55 5.23 11.52 -8.48
N MET A 56 5.92 12.39 -9.23
CA MET A 56 5.35 13.14 -10.35
C MET A 56 5.07 12.29 -11.60
N GLU A 57 5.82 11.20 -11.76
CA GLU A 57 5.65 10.26 -12.87
C GLU A 57 4.34 9.46 -12.73
N ILE A 58 3.81 9.37 -11.51
CA ILE A 58 2.57 8.67 -11.23
C ILE A 58 1.39 9.45 -11.82
N PRO A 59 0.61 8.82 -12.73
CA PRO A 59 -0.57 9.46 -13.32
C PRO A 59 -1.65 9.76 -12.26
N VAL A 60 -2.36 10.87 -12.43
CA VAL A 60 -3.40 11.30 -11.49
C VAL A 60 -4.54 10.28 -11.42
N GLU A 61 -4.82 9.58 -12.51
CA GLU A 61 -5.88 8.55 -12.55
C GLU A 61 -5.59 7.38 -11.60
N PHE A 62 -4.31 7.12 -11.27
CA PHE A 62 -3.95 6.06 -10.32
C PHE A 62 -4.28 6.47 -8.88
N ILE A 63 -4.16 7.76 -8.58
CA ILE A 63 -4.50 8.35 -7.29
C ILE A 63 -6.02 8.35 -7.14
N GLU A 64 -6.75 8.86 -8.14
CA GLU A 64 -8.22 8.88 -8.15
C GLU A 64 -8.83 7.48 -8.00
N LYS A 65 -8.25 6.48 -8.68
CA LYS A 65 -8.70 5.08 -8.60
C LYS A 65 -8.20 4.34 -7.36
N ASN A 66 -7.40 4.98 -6.51
CA ASN A 66 -6.82 4.41 -5.30
C ASN A 66 -6.08 3.08 -5.57
N VAL A 67 -5.24 3.06 -6.61
CA VAL A 67 -4.54 1.85 -7.05
C VAL A 67 -3.53 1.39 -6.00
N LYS A 68 -3.45 0.07 -5.81
CA LYS A 68 -2.43 -0.56 -4.97
C LYS A 68 -1.21 -0.89 -5.80
N LEU A 69 -0.09 -0.32 -5.42
CA LEU A 69 1.21 -0.58 -6.02
C LEU A 69 2.06 -1.43 -5.08
N ARG A 70 2.98 -2.17 -5.67
CA ARG A 70 3.92 -3.03 -4.94
C ARG A 70 5.26 -2.30 -4.85
N GLY A 71 5.86 -2.33 -3.68
CA GLY A 71 7.15 -1.69 -3.46
C GLY A 71 8.04 -2.48 -2.51
N ARG A 72 9.32 -2.14 -2.57
CA ARG A 72 10.36 -2.63 -1.68
C ARG A 72 10.85 -1.47 -0.83
N LEU A 73 10.74 -1.60 0.48
CA LEU A 73 11.29 -0.61 1.39
C LEU A 73 12.81 -0.63 1.30
N HIS A 74 13.39 0.55 1.07
CA HIS A 74 14.82 0.76 1.06
C HIS A 74 15.29 1.38 2.39
N ARG A 75 14.68 2.50 2.78
CA ARG A 75 15.05 3.24 3.99
C ARG A 75 13.83 3.88 4.65
N ILE A 76 13.93 4.09 5.95
CA ILE A 76 12.98 4.89 6.73
C ILE A 76 13.67 6.23 7.03
N SER A 77 13.17 7.28 6.40
CA SER A 77 13.61 8.66 6.58
C SER A 77 12.76 9.36 7.65
N GLU A 78 13.18 10.53 8.11
CA GLU A 78 12.39 11.35 9.03
C GLU A 78 11.11 11.87 8.36
N ARG A 79 11.18 12.11 7.04
CA ARG A 79 10.05 12.59 6.25
C ARG A 79 9.04 11.49 5.91
N GLY A 80 9.43 10.21 5.98
CA GLY A 80 8.60 9.08 5.58
C GLY A 80 9.38 7.84 5.15
N LEU A 81 8.71 6.94 4.44
CA LEU A 81 9.24 5.68 3.93
C LEU A 81 9.78 5.87 2.52
N GLU A 82 11.05 5.55 2.29
CA GLU A 82 11.67 5.53 0.96
C GLU A 82 11.51 4.13 0.36
N ILE A 83 10.69 4.03 -0.67
CA ILE A 83 10.24 2.77 -1.25
C ILE A 83 10.58 2.76 -2.73
N GLU A 84 11.27 1.72 -3.17
CA GLU A 84 11.46 1.43 -4.58
C GLU A 84 10.18 0.77 -5.12
N HIS A 85 9.59 1.33 -6.18
CA HIS A 85 8.45 0.68 -6.84
C HIS A 85 8.91 -0.58 -7.58
N VAL A 86 8.23 -1.70 -7.34
CA VAL A 86 8.50 -2.97 -8.02
C VAL A 86 7.29 -3.29 -8.90
N PRO A 87 7.38 -3.06 -10.23
CA PRO A 87 6.26 -3.33 -11.12
C PRO A 87 5.90 -4.82 -11.09
N ILE A 88 4.62 -5.11 -11.38
CA ILE A 88 4.18 -6.49 -11.59
C ILE A 88 4.79 -6.97 -12.91
N THR A 89 5.71 -7.93 -12.83
CA THR A 89 6.39 -8.47 -13.99
C THR A 89 5.44 -9.36 -14.79
N LEU A 90 5.21 -9.01 -16.05
CA LEU A 90 4.55 -9.88 -17.01
C LEU A 90 5.63 -10.64 -17.80
N PRO A 91 5.49 -11.97 -18.00
CA PRO A 91 6.52 -12.79 -18.64
C PRO A 91 6.91 -12.27 -20.04
N ILE A 92 5.95 -11.68 -20.76
CA ILE A 92 6.08 -11.20 -22.14
C ILE A 92 6.96 -9.94 -22.24
N ILE A 93 7.06 -9.11 -21.18
CA ILE A 93 7.67 -7.76 -21.23
C ILE A 93 8.89 -7.66 -20.28
N SER A 94 9.26 -8.77 -19.65
CA SER A 94 10.32 -8.84 -18.62
C SER A 94 11.72 -8.43 -19.11
N SER A 95 12.02 -8.57 -20.40
CA SER A 95 13.29 -8.16 -21.01
C SER A 95 13.39 -6.64 -21.18
N LEU A 96 12.29 -6.00 -21.58
CA LEU A 96 12.21 -4.54 -21.75
C LEU A 96 12.21 -3.83 -20.40
N GLN A 97 11.49 -4.38 -19.41
CA GLN A 97 11.47 -3.86 -18.04
C GLN A 97 12.86 -3.83 -17.39
N ARG A 98 13.71 -4.83 -17.65
CA ARG A 98 15.08 -4.86 -17.14
C ARG A 98 15.95 -3.72 -17.67
N ARG A 99 15.70 -3.26 -18.90
CA ARG A 99 16.43 -2.15 -19.52
C ARG A 99 16.01 -0.78 -18.96
N TRP A 100 14.80 -0.68 -18.42
CA TRP A 100 14.23 0.56 -17.86
C TRP A 100 14.27 0.59 -16.33
N ASN A 101 15.07 -0.29 -15.71
CA ASN A 101 15.31 -0.26 -14.27
C ASN A 101 16.22 0.91 -13.92
N SER A 102 15.62 2.08 -13.77
CA SER A 102 16.25 3.22 -13.12
C SER A 102 16.10 3.07 -11.60
N ASP A 103 17.15 3.41 -10.85
CA ASP A 103 17.13 3.41 -9.38
C ASP A 103 16.46 4.70 -8.88
N GLY A 104 15.12 4.65 -8.79
CA GLY A 104 14.30 5.71 -8.22
C GLY A 104 13.63 5.28 -6.92
N LEU A 105 13.62 6.17 -5.94
CA LEU A 105 12.99 5.97 -4.64
C LEU A 105 11.79 6.90 -4.50
N LEU A 106 10.63 6.33 -4.18
CA LEU A 106 9.42 7.07 -3.88
C LEU A 106 9.36 7.38 -2.39
N LEU A 107 9.17 8.65 -2.05
CA LEU A 107 8.91 9.07 -0.68
C LEU A 107 7.43 8.90 -0.36
N ILE A 108 7.12 8.00 0.57
CA ILE A 108 5.77 7.66 0.99
C ILE A 108 5.53 8.08 2.43
N ARG A 109 4.43 8.80 2.66
CA ARG A 109 3.94 9.18 3.98
C ARG A 109 2.70 8.37 4.31
N LEU A 110 2.50 8.10 5.59
CA LEU A 110 1.33 7.35 6.06
C LEU A 110 0.12 8.29 6.08
N ALA A 111 -0.83 8.04 5.19
CA ALA A 111 -2.04 8.85 5.12
C ALA A 111 -2.89 8.73 6.38
N GLY A 112 -3.43 9.87 6.83
CA GLY A 112 -4.35 9.96 7.97
C GLY A 112 -3.74 9.64 9.33
N VAL A 113 -2.40 9.61 9.43
CA VAL A 113 -1.68 9.32 10.67
C VAL A 113 -0.56 10.31 10.86
N GLU A 114 -0.57 10.99 12.00
CA GLU A 114 0.57 11.75 12.49
C GLU A 114 1.39 10.87 13.44
N LEU A 115 2.62 10.57 13.03
CA LEU A 115 3.55 9.76 13.82
C LEU A 115 4.15 10.57 14.96
N THR A 116 4.25 9.97 16.13
CA THR A 116 5.09 10.51 17.21
C THR A 116 6.54 10.06 17.07
N PRO A 117 7.49 10.68 17.79
CA PRO A 117 8.89 10.23 17.80
C PRO A 117 9.01 8.75 18.18
N ASP A 118 8.28 8.30 19.21
CA ASP A 118 8.22 6.90 19.62
C ASP A 118 7.67 5.99 18.52
N GLY A 119 6.67 6.47 17.76
CA GLY A 119 6.13 5.75 16.61
C GLY A 119 7.15 5.58 15.48
N THR A 120 8.04 6.55 15.30
CA THR A 120 9.12 6.49 14.30
C THR A 120 10.18 5.46 14.70
N VAL A 121 10.53 5.39 15.99
CA VAL A 121 11.44 4.37 16.53
C VAL A 121 10.82 2.98 16.35
N TRP A 122 9.58 2.80 16.76
CA TRP A 122 8.86 1.54 16.60
C TRP A 122 8.76 1.11 15.12
N LEU A 123 8.52 2.05 14.20
CA LEU A 123 8.44 1.75 12.77
C LEU A 123 9.78 1.21 12.22
N LYS A 124 10.91 1.74 12.69
CA LYS A 124 12.26 1.26 12.35
C LYS A 124 12.54 -0.14 12.91
N GLU A 125 12.00 -0.47 14.08
CA GLU A 125 12.15 -1.79 14.68
C GLU A 125 11.28 -2.86 14.01
N GLU A 126 10.03 -2.51 13.69
CA GLU A 126 9.04 -3.45 13.12
C GLU A 126 9.29 -3.72 11.63
N VAL A 127 9.73 -2.71 10.87
CA VAL A 127 9.91 -2.82 9.41
C VAL A 127 11.40 -2.73 9.06
N LYS A 128 12.03 -3.89 8.88
CA LYS A 128 13.45 -3.98 8.51
C LYS A 128 13.63 -4.03 7.00
N PRO A 129 14.40 -3.10 6.39
CA PRO A 129 14.75 -3.20 4.98
C PRO A 129 15.65 -4.43 4.70
N PRO A 130 15.55 -5.09 3.52
CA PRO A 130 14.58 -4.83 2.45
C PRO A 130 13.26 -5.60 2.65
N GLN A 131 12.14 -4.90 2.87
CA GLN A 131 10.82 -5.50 3.09
C GLN A 131 9.88 -5.22 1.92
N MET A 132 9.20 -6.25 1.41
CA MET A 132 8.16 -6.08 0.39
C MET A 132 6.85 -5.60 1.05
N MET A 133 6.20 -4.64 0.40
CA MET A 133 4.94 -4.06 0.87
C MET A 133 4.04 -3.62 -0.28
N TRP A 134 2.76 -3.50 0.02
CA TRP A 134 1.77 -2.89 -0.84
C TRP A 134 1.46 -1.50 -0.31
N PHE A 135 1.43 -0.51 -1.18
CA PHE A 135 1.01 0.84 -0.83
C PHE A 135 -0.13 1.26 -1.74
N GLN A 136 -1.22 1.71 -1.14
CA GLN A 136 -2.37 2.24 -1.86
C GLN A 136 -2.21 3.74 -1.96
N LEU A 137 -2.20 4.26 -3.19
CA LEU A 137 -2.10 5.69 -3.46
C LEU A 137 -3.41 6.38 -3.04
N LEU A 138 -3.32 7.46 -2.27
CA LEU A 138 -4.49 8.24 -1.85
C LEU A 138 -4.35 9.70 -2.28
N GLU A 139 -3.18 10.29 -2.08
CA GLU A 139 -2.89 11.66 -2.53
C GLU A 139 -1.42 11.82 -2.90
N ARG A 140 -1.14 12.81 -3.76
CA ARG A 140 0.21 13.28 -4.04
C ARG A 140 0.35 14.72 -3.56
N LYS A 141 1.33 14.95 -2.69
CA LYS A 141 1.69 16.27 -2.17
C LYS A 141 3.12 16.59 -2.54
N ASP A 142 3.28 17.49 -3.50
CA ASP A 142 4.56 17.90 -4.09
C ASP A 142 5.37 16.70 -4.60
N SER A 143 6.33 16.21 -3.79
CA SER A 143 7.21 15.09 -4.09
C SER A 143 6.98 13.87 -3.18
N ALA A 144 6.02 13.94 -2.25
CA ALA A 144 5.65 12.86 -1.35
C ALA A 144 4.27 12.29 -1.73
N LEU A 145 4.10 10.99 -1.50
CA LEU A 145 2.84 10.29 -1.73
C LEU A 145 2.23 9.91 -0.39
N ASP A 146 1.03 10.39 -0.11
CA ASP A 146 0.27 9.98 1.06
C ASP A 146 -0.43 8.65 0.71
N CYS A 147 -0.03 7.58 1.40
CA CYS A 147 -0.46 6.22 1.08
C CYS A 147 -0.97 5.44 2.31
N LEU A 148 -1.80 4.44 2.04
CA LEU A 148 -2.09 3.36 2.99
C LEU A 148 -1.10 2.22 2.78
N VAL A 149 -0.26 1.91 3.77
CA VAL A 149 0.78 0.89 3.64
C VAL A 149 0.34 -0.41 4.30
N VAL A 150 0.50 -1.51 3.57
CA VAL A 150 0.18 -2.87 4.00
C VAL A 150 1.42 -3.75 3.86
N VAL A 151 1.85 -4.32 4.98
CA VAL A 151 3.03 -5.18 5.08
C VAL A 151 2.58 -6.61 5.35
N SER A 152 3.22 -7.57 4.68
CA SER A 152 3.07 -8.99 4.98
C SER A 152 3.94 -9.36 6.18
N LYS A 153 3.33 -9.80 7.28
CA LYS A 153 4.04 -10.26 8.50
C LYS A 153 4.29 -11.78 8.50
N GLY A 154 3.99 -12.46 7.39
CA GLY A 154 4.20 -13.90 7.18
C GLY A 154 3.52 -14.39 5.91
N ARG A 155 3.36 -15.72 5.74
CA ARG A 155 2.71 -16.30 4.54
C ARG A 155 1.22 -15.98 4.43
N PHE A 156 0.53 -15.72 5.55
CA PHE A 156 -0.94 -15.59 5.57
C PHE A 156 -1.45 -14.34 6.31
N SER A 157 -0.58 -13.54 6.92
CA SER A 157 -1.00 -12.34 7.66
C SER A 157 -0.45 -11.09 6.98
N SER A 158 -1.36 -10.20 6.60
CA SER A 158 -1.03 -8.84 6.17
C SER A 158 -1.60 -7.84 7.18
N ILE A 159 -0.81 -6.84 7.52
CA ILE A 159 -1.15 -5.82 8.51
C ILE A 159 -1.03 -4.46 7.84
N CYS A 160 -2.02 -3.61 8.05
CA CYS A 160 -1.94 -2.22 7.65
C CYS A 160 -1.15 -1.43 8.70
N LEU A 161 -0.04 -0.82 8.28
CA LEU A 161 0.84 -0.08 9.20
C LEU A 161 0.11 1.11 9.82
N ASN A 162 -0.66 1.86 9.03
CA ASN A 162 -1.43 3.02 9.50
C ASN A 162 -2.36 2.63 10.66
N GLU A 163 -3.06 1.48 10.54
CA GLU A 163 -3.96 0.98 11.59
C GLU A 163 -3.19 0.48 12.82
N GLU A 164 -2.05 -0.20 12.62
CA GLU A 164 -1.27 -0.77 13.72
C GLU A 164 -0.61 0.31 14.59
N ILE A 165 -0.11 1.38 13.99
CA ILE A 165 0.47 2.53 14.69
C ILE A 165 -0.57 3.16 15.62
N LEU A 166 -1.77 3.43 15.09
CA LEU A 166 -2.87 3.98 15.88
C LEU A 166 -3.33 3.02 16.98
N ARG A 167 -3.42 1.73 16.68
CA ARG A 167 -3.82 0.69 17.65
C ARG A 167 -2.86 0.58 18.84
N ARG A 168 -1.58 0.92 18.63
CA ARG A 168 -0.56 0.97 19.68
C ARG A 168 -0.51 2.31 20.41
N GLY A 169 -1.23 3.32 19.92
CA GLY A 169 -1.18 4.68 20.45
C GLY A 169 0.13 5.39 20.12
N LEU A 170 0.77 5.04 19.00
CA LEU A 170 2.05 5.60 18.54
C LEU A 170 1.85 6.74 17.51
N GLY A 171 0.62 7.20 17.35
CA GLY A 171 0.26 8.29 16.47
C GLY A 171 -1.17 8.75 16.72
N LYS A 172 -1.52 9.88 16.13
CA LYS A 172 -2.87 10.47 16.15
C LYS A 172 -3.51 10.36 14.78
N THR A 173 -4.83 10.28 14.72
CA THR A 173 -5.52 10.36 13.43
C THR A 173 -5.52 11.79 12.91
N VAL A 174 -5.21 11.93 11.62
CA VAL A 174 -5.32 13.19 10.88
C VAL A 174 -6.34 13.00 9.76
N ARG A 175 -6.88 14.12 9.26
CA ARG A 175 -7.69 14.11 8.05
C ARG A 175 -6.88 13.52 6.90
N ILE A 176 -7.55 12.70 6.09
CA ILE A 176 -6.95 12.15 4.88
C ILE A 176 -7.26 13.16 3.79
N ASP A 177 -6.25 13.93 3.41
CA ASP A 177 -6.35 14.84 2.28
C ASP A 177 -6.36 14.00 0.98
N GLY A 178 -6.97 14.52 -0.10
CA GLY A 178 -6.96 13.90 -1.44
C GLY A 178 -8.08 12.91 -1.79
N LEU A 179 -8.89 12.43 -0.83
CA LEU A 179 -10.11 11.69 -1.16
C LEU A 179 -11.32 12.62 -1.20
N ALA A 180 -12.19 12.44 -2.19
CA ALA A 180 -13.51 13.07 -2.19
C ALA A 180 -14.23 12.69 -0.89
N HIS A 181 -14.59 13.70 -0.10
CA HIS A 181 -15.18 13.55 1.24
C HIS A 181 -16.52 12.77 1.21
N GLU A 182 -17.17 12.73 0.05
CA GLU A 182 -18.42 12.01 -0.20
C GLU A 182 -18.21 10.54 -0.57
N SER A 183 -16.96 10.14 -0.84
CA SER A 183 -16.68 8.77 -1.25
C SER A 183 -16.88 7.79 -0.09
N ARG A 184 -17.58 6.68 -0.36
CA ARG A 184 -17.77 5.59 0.61
C ARG A 184 -16.44 5.00 1.09
N ILE A 185 -15.41 5.06 0.25
CA ILE A 185 -14.07 4.55 0.53
C ILE A 185 -13.40 5.39 1.62
N TYR A 186 -13.48 6.72 1.50
CA TYR A 186 -12.98 7.66 2.51
C TYR A 186 -13.55 7.36 3.89
N TRP A 187 -14.89 7.34 4.01
CA TRP A 187 -15.56 7.09 5.29
C TRP A 187 -15.22 5.72 5.87
N LYS A 188 -15.12 4.69 5.03
CA LYS A 188 -14.75 3.34 5.48
C LYS A 188 -13.32 3.32 6.03
N LEU A 189 -12.38 3.97 5.37
CA LEU A 189 -10.98 4.03 5.80
C LEU A 189 -10.84 4.89 7.07
N HIS A 190 -11.40 6.09 7.07
CA HIS A 190 -11.36 7.01 8.18
C HIS A 190 -11.99 6.41 9.45
N LYS A 191 -13.16 5.76 9.32
CA LYS A 191 -13.80 5.03 10.43
C LYS A 191 -12.93 3.90 11.00
N ARG A 192 -12.14 3.22 10.17
CA ARG A 192 -11.21 2.18 10.64
C ARG A 192 -10.06 2.77 11.45
N LEU A 193 -9.46 3.86 10.96
CA LEU A 193 -8.38 4.56 11.66
C LEU A 193 -8.86 5.11 13.01
N LEU A 194 -10.01 5.80 13.03
CA LEU A 194 -10.63 6.30 14.27
C LEU A 194 -10.95 5.17 15.25
N ARG A 195 -11.46 4.03 14.76
CA ARG A 195 -11.72 2.87 15.62
C ARG A 195 -10.44 2.32 16.25
N ALA A 196 -9.32 2.32 15.52
CA ALA A 196 -8.03 1.88 16.03
C ALA A 196 -7.50 2.84 17.11
N GLU A 197 -7.63 4.14 16.90
CA GLU A 197 -7.28 5.16 17.88
C GLU A 197 -8.13 5.06 19.15
N LEU A 198 -9.46 4.99 19.02
CA LEU A 198 -10.37 4.79 20.15
C LEU A 198 -10.04 3.52 20.96
N LYS A 199 -9.55 2.46 20.28
CA LYS A 199 -9.11 1.24 20.94
C LYS A 199 -7.81 1.44 21.72
N ALA A 200 -6.90 2.30 21.25
CA ALA A 200 -5.69 2.66 21.98
C ALA A 200 -6.01 3.56 23.18
N VAL A 201 -6.91 4.53 23.01
CA VAL A 201 -7.45 5.36 24.10
C VAL A 201 -8.08 4.50 25.19
N ARG A 202 -9.01 3.60 24.82
CA ARG A 202 -9.68 2.70 25.78
C ARG A 202 -8.71 1.75 26.50
N LYS A 203 -7.54 1.49 25.91
CA LYS A 203 -6.51 0.63 26.50
C LYS A 203 -5.37 1.42 27.17
N ASN A 204 -5.46 2.74 27.26
CA ASN A 204 -4.42 3.63 27.80
C ASN A 204 -3.02 3.30 27.28
N LYS A 205 -2.88 3.18 25.96
CA LYS A 205 -1.63 2.79 25.31
C LYS A 205 -0.91 3.97 24.64
N GLY A 206 0.41 3.93 24.66
CA GLY A 206 1.27 4.90 23.99
C GLY A 206 1.03 6.32 24.50
N ILE A 207 0.70 7.24 23.59
CA ILE A 207 0.39 8.66 23.88
C ILE A 207 -0.79 8.81 24.86
N TRP A 208 -1.70 7.84 24.88
CA TRP A 208 -2.90 7.86 25.70
C TRP A 208 -2.69 7.23 27.09
N LYS A 209 -1.46 6.84 27.42
CA LYS A 209 -1.15 6.35 28.75
C LYS A 209 -1.11 7.55 29.70
N GLU A 210 -2.21 7.78 30.41
CA GLU A 210 -2.19 8.67 31.58
C GLU A 210 -1.16 8.11 32.57
N GLU A 211 -0.25 8.97 33.06
CA GLU A 211 0.60 8.65 34.20
C GLU A 211 -0.29 8.09 35.30
N THR A 212 -0.20 6.78 35.51
CA THR A 212 -1.08 6.12 36.47
C THR A 212 -0.89 6.77 37.82
N LEU A 213 -1.96 6.86 38.62
CA LEU A 213 -1.86 7.41 39.98
C LEU A 213 -0.70 6.76 40.77
N ILE A 214 -0.37 5.50 40.45
CA ILE A 214 0.78 4.75 40.98
C ILE A 214 2.12 5.31 40.50
N GLU A 215 2.27 5.69 39.23
CA GLU A 215 3.47 6.36 38.71
C GLU A 215 3.62 7.75 39.34
N LYS A 216 2.54 8.52 39.49
CA LYS A 216 2.56 9.80 40.23
C LYS A 216 2.86 9.61 41.72
N LEU A 217 2.36 8.54 42.34
CA LEU A 217 2.65 8.20 43.73
C LEU A 217 4.11 7.75 43.88
N LYS A 218 4.63 6.96 42.94
CA LYS A 218 6.02 6.49 42.90
C LYS A 218 6.99 7.64 42.67
N GLU A 219 6.65 8.57 41.78
CA GLU A 219 7.33 9.85 41.60
C GLU A 219 7.36 10.63 42.93
N ARG A 220 6.21 10.83 43.59
CA ARG A 220 6.14 11.50 44.90
C ARG A 220 6.94 10.78 45.98
N ILE A 221 6.86 9.46 46.07
CA ILE A 221 7.59 8.65 47.06
C ILE A 221 9.10 8.72 46.78
N ARG A 222 9.52 8.65 45.52
CA ARG A 222 10.93 8.77 45.11
C ARG A 222 11.50 10.17 45.38
N ASN A 223 10.68 11.21 45.18
CA ASN A 223 11.06 12.60 45.42
C ASN A 223 10.89 13.01 46.90
N ASN A 224 10.39 12.11 47.75
CA ASN A 224 10.23 12.38 49.16
C ASN A 224 11.61 12.32 49.87
N ARG A 225 11.98 13.39 50.57
CA ARG A 225 13.24 13.52 51.33
C ARG A 225 13.53 12.33 52.24
N TYR A 226 12.49 11.71 52.80
CA TYR A 226 12.64 10.55 53.67
C TYR A 226 13.17 9.31 52.94
N MET A 227 12.74 9.05 51.70
CA MET A 227 13.24 7.94 50.90
C MET A 227 14.70 8.16 50.46
N GLN A 228 15.09 9.39 50.20
CA GLN A 228 16.49 9.73 49.91
C GLN A 228 17.39 9.50 51.13
N LYS A 229 16.92 9.90 52.33
CA LYS A 229 17.63 9.61 53.59
C LYS A 229 17.71 8.11 53.86
N LEU A 230 16.63 7.36 53.67
CA LEU A 230 16.63 5.89 53.84
C LEU A 230 17.60 5.20 52.87
N LYS A 231 17.65 5.64 51.61
CA LYS A 231 18.65 5.14 50.66
C LYS A 231 20.06 5.45 51.11
N GLN A 232 20.35 6.68 51.55
CA GLN A 232 21.67 7.03 52.10
C GLN A 232 22.03 6.18 53.32
N PHE A 233 21.08 5.92 54.22
CA PHE A 233 21.26 5.05 55.37
C PHE A 233 21.53 3.59 54.97
N ALA A 234 20.78 3.04 54.01
CA ALA A 234 21.00 1.69 53.50
C ALA A 234 22.36 1.55 52.80
N THR A 235 22.76 2.57 52.04
CA THR A 235 24.07 2.61 51.38
C THR A 235 25.20 2.68 52.41
N TRP A 236 25.01 3.48 53.48
CA TRP A 236 25.95 3.56 54.60
C TRP A 236 26.07 2.22 55.36
N LEU A 237 24.96 1.52 55.58
CA LEU A 237 24.94 0.19 56.19
C LEU A 237 25.67 -0.86 55.35
N SER A 238 25.54 -0.81 54.02
CA SER A 238 26.21 -1.75 53.11
C SER A 238 27.73 -1.56 52.98
N ILE A 239 28.27 -0.43 53.44
CA ILE A 239 29.71 -0.12 53.42
C ILE A 239 30.39 -0.51 54.74
N ARG A 240 29.60 -0.69 55.82
CA ARG A 240 30.08 -0.98 57.18
C ARG A 240 29.94 -2.44 57.62
N LEU A 241 29.28 -3.28 56.81
CA LEU A 241 29.21 -4.74 56.91
C LEU A 241 30.12 -5.34 55.84
#